data_AF-A0A5E4IF23-F1
#
_entry.id   AF-A0A5E4IF23-F1
#
_cell.length_a   1.000
_cell.length_b   1.000
_cell.length_c   1.000
_cell.angle_alpha   90.00
_cell.angle_beta   90.00
_cell.angle_gamma   90.00
#
_symmetry.space_group_name_H-M   'P 1'
#
loop_
_entity.id
_entity.type
_entity.pdbx_description
1 polymer ?
#
loop_
_entity_poly.entity_id
_entity_poly.type
_entity_poly.pdbx_seq_one_letter_code
_entity_poly.pdbx_strand_id
1 'polypeptide(L)' 'MPYKKISISVDERTYAEAEKAIEAGEFRSFSQLFEDGAKKILRERRVEKSENPLEALASP' A
#
# COMPACT_ATOMS: atom_id res chain seq x y z
N MET A 1 -7.47 -14.72 -9.96
CA MET A 1 -8.37 -13.83 -9.19
C MET A 1 -8.86 -12.71 -10.12
N PRO A 2 -10.05 -12.15 -9.90
CA PRO A 2 -10.48 -10.96 -10.65
C PRO A 2 -9.66 -9.75 -10.19
N TYR A 3 -9.10 -8.99 -11.14
CA TYR A 3 -8.36 -7.76 -10.88
C TYR A 3 -9.17 -6.54 -11.32
N LYS A 4 -9.02 -5.43 -10.60
CA LYS A 4 -9.54 -4.12 -11.02
C LYS A 4 -8.38 -3.26 -11.49
N LYS A 5 -8.50 -2.66 -12.66
CA LYS A 5 -7.52 -1.72 -13.19
C LYS A 5 -7.85 -0.32 -12.71
N ILE A 6 -6.84 0.38 -12.21
CA ILE A 6 -6.91 1.80 -11.87
C ILE A 6 -5.77 2.51 -12.59
N SER A 7 -6.02 3.76 -12.99
CA SER A 7 -4.98 4.67 -13.44
C SER A 7 -4.65 5.61 -12.28
N ILE A 8 -3.37 5.76 -11.97
CA ILE A 8 -2.89 6.65 -10.91
C ILE A 8 -1.90 7.65 -11.51
N SER A 9 -1.90 8.85 -10.96
CA SER A 9 -0.86 9.84 -11.21
C SER A 9 0.12 9.80 -10.04
N VAL A 10 1.42 9.72 -10.36
CA VAL A 10 2.52 9.79 -9.41
C VAL A 10 3.46 10.89 -9.84
N ASP A 11 4.20 11.49 -8.91
CA ASP A 11 5.23 12.45 -9.25
C ASP A 11 6.42 11.77 -9.97
N GLU A 12 7.18 12.56 -10.72
CA GLU A 12 8.31 12.08 -11.55
C GLU A 12 9.36 11.33 -10.72
N ARG A 13 9.63 11.79 -9.50
CA ARG A 13 10.63 11.16 -8.63
C ARG A 13 10.14 9.80 -8.16
N THR A 14 8.89 9.70 -7.72
CA THR A 14 8.28 8.42 -7.35
C THR A 14 8.27 7.44 -8.53
N TYR A 15 7.98 7.92 -9.74
CA TYR A 15 8.04 7.10 -10.94
C TYR A 15 9.46 6.56 -11.18
N ALA A 16 10.47 7.43 -11.17
CA ALA A 16 11.86 7.05 -11.41
C ALA A 16 12.41 6.06 -10.38
N GLU A 17 12.08 6.23 -9.10
CA GLU A 17 12.50 5.29 -8.05
C GLU A 17 11.79 3.92 -8.21
N ALA A 18 10.50 3.93 -8.57
CA ALA A 18 9.77 2.70 -8.87
C ALA A 18 10.34 1.97 -10.09
N GLU A 19 10.74 2.69 -11.13
CA GLU A 19 11.38 2.14 -12.33
C GLU A 19 12.71 1.46 -11.99
N LYS A 20 13.59 2.13 -11.23
CA LYS A 20 14.86 1.55 -10.76
C LYS A 20 14.66 0.27 -9.96
N ALA A 21 13.66 0.23 -9.08
CA ALA A 21 13.38 -0.95 -8.26
C ALA A 21 12.90 -2.14 -9.12
N ILE A 22 12.18 -1.87 -10.22
CA ILE A 22 11.78 -2.90 -11.19
C ILE A 22 12.99 -3.38 -12.00
N GLU A 23 13.83 -2.46 -12.46
CA GLU A 23 15.05 -2.78 -13.21
C GLU A 23 16.06 -3.59 -12.38
N ALA A 24 16.16 -3.28 -11.08
CA ALA A 24 16.95 -4.05 -10.12
C ALA A 24 16.38 -5.45 -9.83
N GLY A 25 15.17 -5.74 -10.30
CA GLY A 25 14.49 -7.03 -10.09
C GLY A 25 13.83 -7.18 -8.72
N GLU A 26 13.73 -6.12 -7.93
CA GLU A 26 13.05 -6.14 -6.62
C GLU A 26 11.54 -6.33 -6.79
N PHE A 27 10.98 -5.81 -7.89
CA PHE A 27 9.58 -5.96 -8.25
C PHE A 27 9.44 -6.40 -9.71
N ARG A 28 8.45 -7.25 -10.01
CA ARG A 28 8.21 -7.73 -11.37
C ARG A 28 7.51 -6.71 -12.26
N SER A 29 6.82 -5.73 -11.66
CA SER A 29 6.08 -4.68 -12.35
C SER A 29 5.63 -3.58 -11.39
N PHE A 30 5.24 -2.43 -11.95
CA PHE A 30 4.60 -1.35 -11.20
C PHE A 30 3.34 -1.82 -10.47
N SER A 31 2.51 -2.64 -11.11
CA SER A 31 1.29 -3.18 -10.49
C SER A 31 1.59 -3.95 -9.22
N GLN A 32 2.63 -4.79 -9.22
CA GLN A 32 3.04 -5.54 -8.04
C GLN A 32 3.53 -4.59 -6.94
N LEU A 33 4.42 -3.66 -7.28
CA LEU A 33 4.97 -2.68 -6.35
C LEU A 33 3.86 -1.88 -5.64
N PHE A 34 2.92 -1.31 -6.40
CA PHE A 34 1.83 -0.51 -5.84
C PHE A 34 0.81 -1.36 -5.06
N GLU A 35 0.53 -2.59 -5.50
CA GLU A 35 -0.35 -3.50 -4.76
C GLU A 35 0.26 -3.90 -3.40
N ASP A 36 1.54 -4.22 -3.36
CA ASP A 36 2.24 -4.59 -2.13
C ASP A 36 2.35 -3.40 -1.17
N GLY A 37 2.66 -2.21 -1.70
CA GLY A 37 2.64 -0.95 -0.94
C GLY A 37 1.26 -0.65 -0.35
N ALA A 38 0.19 -0.79 -1.14
CA ALA A 38 -1.18 -0.59 -0.66
C ALA A 38 -1.56 -1.59 0.44
N LYS A 39 -1.21 -2.88 0.28
CA LYS A 39 -1.45 -3.91 1.31
C LYS A 39 -0.73 -3.59 2.61
N LYS A 40 0.54 -3.13 2.53
CA LYS A 40 1.33 -2.74 3.71
C LYS A 40 0.63 -1.62 4.48
N ILE A 41 0.28 -0.53 3.80
CA ILE A 41 -0.39 0.64 4.43
C ILE A 41 -1.74 0.24 5.04
N LEU A 42 -2.55 -0.55 4.31
CA LEU A 42 -3.85 -0.99 4.81
C LEU A 42 -3.73 -1.92 6.02
N ARG A 43 -2.68 -2.75 6.07
CA ARG A 43 -2.38 -3.60 7.23
C ARG A 43 -1.98 -2.75 8.43
N GLU A 44 -1.06 -1.80 8.26
CA GLU A 44 -0.62 -0.89 9.31
C GLU A 44 -1.79 -0.11 9.91
N ARG A 45 -2.67 0.47 9.08
CA ARG A 45 -3.89 1.16 9.55
C ARG A 45 -4.85 0.26 10.34
N ARG A 46 -4.95 -1.02 9.98
CA ARG A 46 -5.80 -1.97 10.71
C ARG A 46 -5.22 -2.28 12.09
N VAL A 47 -3.89 -2.44 12.17
CA VAL A 47 -3.19 -2.67 13.45
C VAL A 47 -3.38 -1.45 14.35
N GLU A 48 -3.12 -0.24 13.85
CA GLU A 48 -3.31 1.01 14.60
C GLU A 48 -4.74 1.17 15.12
N LYS A 49 -5.75 0.88 14.29
CA LYS A 49 -7.17 0.93 14.72
C LYS A 49 -7.52 -0.15 15.75
N SER A 50 -6.87 -1.31 15.69
CA SER A 50 -7.07 -2.41 16.66
C SER A 50 -6.30 -2.23 17.96
N GLU A 51 -5.20 -1.47 17.94
CA GLU A 51 -4.43 -1.04 19.12
C GLU A 51 -5.11 0.13 19.86
N ASN A 52 -6.27 0.57 19.39
CA ASN A 52 -7.21 1.41 20.14
C ASN A 52 -8.42 0.62 20.70
N PRO A 53 -8.23 -0.43 21.55
CA PRO A 53 -9.35 -1.14 22.16
C PRO A 53 -9.92 -0.42 23.40
N LEU A 54 -9.41 0.76 23.77
CA LEU A 54 -9.84 1.47 24.99
C LEU A 54 -11.03 2.42 24.85
N GLU A 55 -11.46 2.78 23.63
CA GLU A 55 -12.67 3.60 23.45
C GLU A 55 -13.96 2.77 23.29
N ALA A 56 -13.86 1.47 23.06
CA ALA A 56 -15.03 0.59 22.95
C ALA A 56 -15.62 0.17 24.32
N LEU A 57 -14.94 0.48 25.43
CA LEU A 57 -15.39 0.18 26.80
C LEU A 57 -15.98 1.40 27.53
N ALA A 58 -16.11 2.56 26.86
CA ALA A 58 -16.63 3.80 27.44
C ALA A 58 -17.99 4.22 26.86
N SER A 59 -18.79 3.27 26.35
CA SER A 59 -20.22 3.52 26.09
C SER A 59 -21.04 3.09 27.31
N PRO A 60 -21.93 3.96 27.84
CA PRO A 60 -22.55 3.86 29.16
C PRO A 60 -23.55 2.70 29.32
#